data_AF-A0A5C3LY43-F1
#
_entry.id   AF-A0A5C3LY43-F1
#
_cell.length_a   1.000
_cell.length_b   1.000
_cell.length_c   1.000
_cell.angle_alpha   90.00
_cell.angle_beta   90.00
_cell.angle_gamma   90.00
#
_symmetry.space_group_name_H-M   'P 1'
#
loop_
_entity.id
_entity.type
_entity.pdbx_description
1 polymer ?
#
loop_
_entity_poly.entity_id
_entity_poly.type
_entity_poly.pdbx_seq_one_letter_code
_entity_poly.pdbx_strand_id
1 'polypeptide(L)'
;MANPNYFAFPGAAQPGGSPYHAPSGLPAWGGGPPPNSAPGYMNPYGTPNQIPSSPWSPLPGSVAPLPAGYPVFQQPAFYPTTPQPPSPYAHPYPVSPEGFAGGLSPLLLRRSVSNPGYGRPGLNGYSAHDPARRPRDWREDYSLKGGLGSYLLRIGRLRSDVKEWTDTTRRTLSALLLYSPSFTHTSSPPIIYDIRNPPLFPSSLSFPKLGRAANELDLAQVILSPPAVVMRLFHERFPWYIDIEATHDNGVTLYDLLTQMFEQLNTQISERHYWNEEMGEQERVKIDEAFRRRVDGREEEVRVGVKRVDFLGDLVIFEGLARGRGGMWEMKLAQRM
;
A
#
# COMPACT_ATOMS: atom_id res chain seq x y z
N MET A 1 -40.04 62.65 29.74
CA MET A 1 -40.01 61.35 30.44
C MET A 1 -38.78 60.58 29.96
N ALA A 2 -37.93 60.17 30.92
CA ALA A 2 -36.92 59.11 30.88
C ALA A 2 -35.92 58.99 29.68
N ASN A 3 -34.72 59.54 29.92
CA ASN A 3 -33.37 58.96 29.76
C ASN A 3 -33.17 57.66 28.92
N PRO A 4 -32.31 57.68 27.89
CA PRO A 4 -31.58 56.51 27.40
C PRO A 4 -30.16 56.45 27.99
N ASN A 5 -29.79 55.28 28.54
CA ASN A 5 -28.47 55.02 29.11
C ASN A 5 -27.39 54.89 28.03
N TYR A 6 -26.29 55.57 28.33
CA TYR A 6 -24.96 55.50 27.75
C TYR A 6 -24.32 54.10 27.87
N PHE A 7 -23.51 53.71 26.89
CA PHE A 7 -22.17 53.22 27.18
C PHE A 7 -21.18 53.70 26.10
N ALA A 8 -20.12 54.35 26.59
CA ALA A 8 -19.13 55.08 25.85
C ALA A 8 -17.93 54.20 25.46
N PHE A 9 -17.32 54.54 24.33
CA PHE A 9 -15.93 54.20 24.01
C PHE A 9 -14.98 55.17 24.73
N PRO A 10 -13.83 54.67 25.20
CA PRO A 10 -12.55 55.27 24.85
C PRO A 10 -11.62 54.17 24.28
N GLY A 11 -10.75 54.43 23.32
CA GLY A 11 -9.93 55.62 23.14
C GLY A 11 -8.47 55.18 23.29
N ALA A 12 -7.79 55.16 22.14
CA ALA A 12 -6.43 54.71 21.84
C ALA A 12 -5.35 54.92 22.91
N ALA A 13 -4.50 53.90 23.08
CA ALA A 13 -3.16 54.03 23.64
C ALA A 13 -2.12 53.57 22.59
N GLN A 14 -1.15 54.44 22.30
CA GLN A 14 0.06 54.15 21.54
C GLN A 14 1.02 53.26 22.34
N PRO A 15 1.95 52.58 21.65
CA PRO A 15 3.38 52.77 21.94
C PRO A 15 4.13 53.07 20.63
N GLY A 16 5.01 54.07 20.53
CA GLY A 16 6.15 54.32 21.41
C GLY A 16 7.36 53.57 20.86
N GLY A 17 8.23 54.26 20.11
CA GLY A 17 9.44 53.71 19.50
C GLY A 17 10.49 53.25 20.53
N SER A 18 11.68 52.80 20.20
CA SER A 18 12.48 52.90 18.97
C SER A 18 13.61 51.83 19.08
N PRO A 19 14.80 51.95 18.47
CA PRO A 19 15.36 50.96 17.56
C PRO A 19 16.47 50.09 18.17
N TYR A 20 16.68 48.89 17.63
CA TYR A 20 17.93 48.17 17.83
C TYR A 20 18.60 47.87 16.49
N HIS A 21 19.77 48.47 16.37
CA HIS A 21 20.77 48.29 15.34
C HIS A 21 21.23 46.83 15.25
N ALA A 22 21.35 46.33 14.03
CA ALA A 22 22.09 45.11 13.72
C ALA A 22 23.60 45.44 13.61
N PRO A 23 24.49 44.76 14.35
CA PRO A 23 25.92 44.86 14.12
C PRO A 23 26.33 43.98 12.92
N SER A 24 26.86 44.66 11.91
CA SER A 24 27.76 44.15 10.90
C SER A 24 29.04 43.60 11.53
N GLY A 25 29.43 42.39 11.16
CA GLY A 25 30.67 41.77 11.63
C GLY A 25 30.88 40.36 11.09
N LEU A 26 31.19 40.25 9.80
CA LEU A 26 31.76 39.03 9.21
C LEU A 26 33.29 39.09 9.35
N PRO A 27 33.95 38.12 10.00
CA PRO A 27 35.38 37.95 9.87
C PRO A 27 35.70 37.20 8.57
N ALA A 28 36.59 37.80 7.78
CA ALA A 28 37.21 37.22 6.61
C ALA A 28 38.12 36.05 7.01
N TRP A 29 37.81 34.85 6.51
CA TRP A 29 38.74 33.72 6.50
C TRP A 29 39.42 33.66 5.13
N GLY A 30 40.59 34.29 5.05
CA GLY A 30 41.59 34.05 4.03
C GLY A 30 42.69 33.15 4.58
N GLY A 31 43.22 32.27 3.72
CA GLY A 31 44.27 31.29 4.01
C GLY A 31 43.79 29.92 3.53
N GLY A 32 44.06 29.48 2.30
CA GLY A 32 45.37 29.29 1.71
C GLY A 32 45.61 27.77 1.63
N PRO A 33 45.78 27.16 0.43
CA PRO A 33 46.02 25.73 0.32
C PRO A 33 47.45 25.39 0.78
N PRO A 34 47.67 24.28 1.51
CA PRO A 34 49.04 23.82 1.74
C PRO A 34 49.61 23.22 0.44
N PRO A 35 50.83 23.61 0.04
CA PRO A 35 51.62 22.84 -0.90
C PRO A 35 52.34 21.75 -0.10
N ASN A 36 52.30 20.50 -0.57
CA ASN A 36 53.53 19.72 -0.53
C ASN A 36 53.54 18.57 -1.53
N SER A 37 54.55 18.69 -2.37
CA SER A 37 55.05 17.74 -3.33
C SER A 37 56.04 16.76 -2.70
N ALA A 38 56.01 15.53 -3.23
CA ALA A 38 57.11 14.56 -3.37
C ALA A 38 57.51 13.72 -2.13
N PRO A 39 58.30 12.63 -2.28
CA PRO A 39 58.72 11.90 -3.48
C PRO A 39 58.39 10.38 -3.43
N GLY A 40 58.63 9.70 -4.55
CA GLY A 40 58.47 8.26 -4.67
C GLY A 40 59.37 7.43 -3.76
N TYR A 41 58.88 6.23 -3.44
CA TYR A 41 59.71 5.11 -3.02
C TYR A 41 59.61 4.01 -4.07
N MET A 42 60.75 3.76 -4.70
CA MET A 42 61.08 2.50 -5.34
C MET A 42 60.86 1.36 -4.35
N ASN A 43 60.26 0.26 -4.81
CA ASN A 43 60.30 -1.02 -4.13
C ASN A 43 61.08 -2.00 -5.03
N PRO A 44 62.35 -2.32 -4.75
CA PRO A 44 63.12 -3.28 -5.51
C PRO A 44 63.18 -4.64 -4.80
N TYR A 45 63.08 -5.72 -5.59
CA TYR A 45 63.24 -7.15 -5.25
C TYR A 45 62.05 -7.78 -4.51
N GLY A 46 61.26 -8.64 -5.15
CA GLY A 46 61.50 -10.09 -5.32
C GLY A 46 60.41 -10.80 -4.49
N THR A 47 59.67 -11.82 -4.90
CA THR A 47 59.92 -13.04 -5.69
C THR A 47 58.54 -13.67 -6.04
N PRO A 48 58.48 -14.66 -6.97
CA PRO A 48 57.21 -15.20 -7.47
C PRO A 48 56.59 -16.17 -6.46
N ASN A 49 55.36 -15.88 -6.01
CA ASN A 49 54.61 -16.85 -5.24
C ASN A 49 53.99 -17.87 -6.20
N GLN A 50 54.58 -19.06 -6.18
CA GLN A 50 54.05 -20.27 -6.78
C GLN A 50 52.66 -20.54 -6.20
N ILE A 51 51.69 -20.66 -7.09
CA ILE A 51 50.37 -21.21 -6.76
C ILE A 51 50.58 -22.71 -6.54
N PRO A 52 50.28 -23.27 -5.35
CA PRO A 52 50.19 -24.71 -5.22
C PRO A 52 49.00 -25.18 -6.06
N SER A 53 49.29 -25.98 -7.07
CA SER A 53 48.32 -26.70 -7.87
C SER A 53 47.43 -27.55 -6.96
N SER A 54 46.12 -27.30 -7.02
CA SER A 54 45.10 -28.20 -6.49
C SER A 54 45.24 -29.59 -7.12
N PRO A 55 45.29 -30.68 -6.35
CA PRO A 55 45.45 -32.04 -6.89
C PRO A 55 44.13 -32.69 -7.36
N TRP A 56 43.07 -31.92 -7.65
CA TRP A 56 41.77 -32.47 -8.00
C TRP A 56 41.42 -32.23 -9.47
N SER A 57 41.98 -33.08 -10.33
CA SER A 57 41.38 -33.40 -11.62
C SER A 57 40.55 -34.67 -11.45
N PRO A 58 39.25 -34.67 -11.80
CA PRO A 58 38.44 -35.88 -11.75
C PRO A 58 38.84 -36.83 -12.89
N LEU A 59 39.13 -38.08 -12.54
CA LEU A 59 39.23 -39.20 -13.49
C LEU A 59 37.87 -39.44 -14.16
N PRO A 60 37.82 -39.67 -15.47
CA PRO A 60 36.60 -40.15 -16.12
C PRO A 60 36.44 -41.66 -15.86
N GLY A 61 35.30 -42.03 -15.30
CA GLY A 61 34.87 -43.44 -15.24
C GLY A 61 35.16 -44.13 -13.91
N SER A 62 34.32 -43.93 -12.92
CA SER A 62 34.08 -44.88 -11.83
C SER A 62 32.74 -44.56 -11.19
N VAL A 63 31.71 -45.33 -11.56
CA VAL A 63 30.38 -45.29 -10.95
C VAL A 63 30.50 -46.04 -9.61
N ALA A 64 30.60 -45.30 -8.51
CA ALA A 64 30.46 -45.86 -7.18
C ALA A 64 28.96 -46.06 -6.86
N PRO A 65 28.54 -47.20 -6.30
CA PRO A 65 27.16 -47.41 -5.85
C PRO A 65 26.85 -46.50 -4.66
N LEU A 66 25.73 -45.78 -4.74
CA LEU A 66 25.24 -44.90 -3.69
C LEU A 66 24.90 -45.70 -2.42
N PRO A 67 25.24 -45.20 -1.22
CA PRO A 67 24.77 -45.78 0.03
C PRO A 67 23.25 -45.55 0.16
N ALA A 68 22.51 -46.65 0.28
CA ALA A 68 21.10 -46.64 0.63
C ALA A 68 20.93 -46.08 2.05
N GLY A 69 20.26 -44.93 2.20
CA GLY A 69 19.97 -44.41 3.54
C GLY A 69 19.54 -42.96 3.70
N TYR A 70 19.11 -42.26 2.64
CA TYR A 70 18.45 -40.96 2.88
C TYR A 70 17.00 -41.18 3.32
N PRO A 71 16.55 -40.57 4.44
CA PRO A 71 15.15 -40.56 4.77
C PRO A 71 14.40 -39.82 3.67
N VAL A 72 13.50 -40.52 2.99
CA VAL A 72 12.50 -39.94 2.11
C VAL A 72 11.72 -38.94 2.95
N PHE A 73 11.82 -37.65 2.63
CA PHE A 73 10.83 -36.67 3.07
C PHE A 73 9.49 -37.11 2.51
N GLN A 74 8.69 -37.76 3.35
CA GLN A 74 7.29 -38.01 3.06
C GLN A 74 6.64 -36.63 2.88
N GLN A 75 6.21 -36.34 1.66
CA GLN A 75 5.23 -35.28 1.43
C GLN A 75 4.04 -35.57 2.35
N PRO A 76 3.53 -34.59 3.12
CA PRO A 76 2.36 -34.80 3.93
C PRO A 76 1.23 -35.26 3.01
N ALA A 77 0.64 -36.41 3.35
CA ALA A 77 -0.53 -36.95 2.68
C ALA A 77 -1.59 -35.84 2.59
N PHE A 78 -2.14 -35.66 1.39
CA PHE A 78 -3.35 -34.89 1.17
C PHE A 78 -4.39 -35.31 2.21
N TYR A 79 -4.68 -34.43 3.16
CA TYR A 79 -5.79 -34.63 4.08
C TYR A 79 -7.06 -34.78 3.23
N PRO A 80 -7.90 -35.80 3.48
CA PRO A 80 -9.23 -35.82 2.90
C PRO A 80 -9.97 -34.57 3.37
N THR A 81 -10.41 -33.77 2.40
CA THR A 81 -11.32 -32.65 2.59
C THR A 81 -12.51 -33.12 3.40
N THR A 82 -12.56 -32.72 4.67
CA THR A 82 -13.78 -32.81 5.46
C THR A 82 -14.82 -31.91 4.79
N PRO A 83 -16.04 -32.41 4.50
CA PRO A 83 -17.07 -31.57 3.91
C PRO A 83 -17.42 -30.45 4.90
N GLN A 84 -17.11 -29.23 4.50
CA GLN A 84 -17.49 -28.01 5.19
C GLN A 84 -19.02 -27.96 5.30
N PRO A 85 -19.61 -27.71 6.48
CA PRO A 85 -21.05 -27.54 6.59
C PRO A 85 -21.49 -26.34 5.73
N PRO A 86 -22.64 -26.43 5.03
CA PRO A 86 -23.11 -25.35 4.18
C PRO A 86 -23.33 -24.08 5.01
N SER A 87 -22.75 -22.98 4.53
CA SER A 87 -23.02 -21.64 5.04
C SER A 87 -24.53 -21.37 4.98
N PRO A 88 -25.19 -20.94 6.08
CA PRO A 88 -26.64 -20.76 6.16
C PRO A 88 -27.19 -19.57 5.33
N TYR A 89 -26.40 -18.99 4.42
CA TYR A 89 -26.80 -17.82 3.61
C TYR A 89 -26.85 -18.07 2.10
N ALA A 90 -26.76 -19.32 1.64
CA ALA A 90 -26.92 -19.64 0.22
C ALA A 90 -28.40 -19.90 -0.13
N HIS A 91 -29.15 -18.84 -0.45
CA HIS A 91 -30.44 -18.98 -1.12
C HIS A 91 -30.24 -19.12 -2.65
N PRO A 92 -30.89 -20.09 -3.31
CA PRO A 92 -30.89 -20.17 -4.77
C PRO A 92 -31.87 -19.13 -5.34
N TYR A 93 -31.38 -18.24 -6.19
CA TYR A 93 -32.24 -17.35 -6.97
C TYR A 93 -32.81 -18.09 -8.18
N PRO A 94 -34.11 -17.90 -8.51
CA PRO A 94 -34.70 -18.47 -9.71
C PRO A 94 -34.22 -17.72 -10.96
N VAL A 95 -33.79 -18.49 -11.96
CA VAL A 95 -33.59 -18.02 -13.33
C VAL A 95 -34.97 -17.89 -13.98
N SER A 96 -35.37 -16.68 -14.35
CA SER A 96 -36.52 -16.48 -15.24
C SER A 96 -36.04 -16.15 -16.66
N PRO A 97 -36.65 -16.75 -17.70
CA PRO A 97 -36.28 -16.50 -19.09
C PRO A 97 -37.20 -15.46 -19.76
N GLU A 98 -36.70 -14.92 -20.88
CA GLU A 98 -37.41 -14.25 -22.00
C GLU A 98 -37.70 -12.75 -21.96
N GLY A 99 -37.47 -12.12 -23.12
CA GLY A 99 -37.98 -10.79 -23.46
C GLY A 99 -37.19 -10.02 -24.54
N PHE A 100 -37.06 -10.55 -25.75
CA PHE A 100 -36.65 -9.79 -26.95
C PHE A 100 -37.84 -8.97 -27.49
N ALA A 101 -37.67 -7.67 -27.75
CA ALA A 101 -38.30 -6.96 -28.88
C ALA A 101 -37.81 -5.49 -29.01
N GLY A 102 -37.16 -5.21 -30.16
CA GLY A 102 -37.50 -4.11 -31.09
C GLY A 102 -37.28 -2.64 -30.71
N GLY A 103 -36.44 -1.94 -31.50
CA GLY A 103 -36.50 -0.48 -31.61
C GLY A 103 -35.25 0.17 -32.20
N LEU A 104 -35.18 0.25 -33.53
CA LEU A 104 -34.16 1.01 -34.26
C LEU A 104 -34.50 2.51 -34.29
N SER A 105 -33.52 3.36 -33.98
CA SER A 105 -33.42 4.72 -34.53
C SER A 105 -31.95 5.16 -34.55
N PRO A 106 -31.43 5.66 -35.69
CA PRO A 106 -30.04 6.07 -35.84
C PRO A 106 -29.89 7.58 -35.61
N LEU A 107 -28.61 8.01 -35.46
CA LEU A 107 -28.11 9.38 -35.44
C LEU A 107 -28.06 10.07 -34.07
N LEU A 108 -26.97 9.78 -33.34
CA LEU A 108 -25.96 10.73 -32.83
C LEU A 108 -25.00 9.91 -31.95
N LEU A 109 -23.98 9.31 -32.55
CA LEU A 109 -22.97 8.51 -31.85
C LEU A 109 -21.97 9.41 -31.12
N ARG A 110 -22.42 10.11 -30.07
CA ARG A 110 -21.55 10.32 -28.91
C ARG A 110 -21.57 8.99 -28.18
N ARG A 111 -20.46 8.25 -28.28
CA ARG A 111 -20.24 6.97 -27.61
C ARG A 111 -20.27 7.23 -26.10
N SER A 112 -21.47 7.28 -25.52
CA SER A 112 -21.68 7.14 -24.09
C SER A 112 -21.22 5.72 -23.77
N VAL A 113 -19.97 5.61 -23.35
CA VAL A 113 -19.45 4.39 -22.75
C VAL A 113 -20.46 4.02 -21.68
N SER A 114 -21.15 2.91 -21.92
CA SER A 114 -22.11 2.30 -21.02
C SER A 114 -21.60 2.45 -19.59
N ASN A 115 -22.41 3.09 -18.75
CA ASN A 115 -22.15 3.25 -17.33
C ASN A 115 -21.70 1.88 -16.78
N PRO A 116 -20.46 1.73 -16.28
CA PRO A 116 -20.00 0.44 -15.76
C PRO A 116 -21.01 -0.03 -14.71
N GLY A 117 -21.36 -1.31 -14.73
CA GLY A 117 -22.57 -1.91 -14.15
C GLY A 117 -22.86 -1.67 -12.66
N TYR A 118 -22.08 -0.83 -11.96
CA TYR A 118 -22.27 -0.31 -10.61
C TYR A 118 -23.21 0.92 -10.55
N GLY A 119 -23.57 1.46 -11.71
CA GLY A 119 -24.64 2.45 -11.87
C GLY A 119 -25.99 1.84 -12.26
N ARG A 120 -26.11 0.50 -12.34
CA ARG A 120 -27.44 -0.10 -12.32
C ARG A 120 -27.95 0.06 -10.89
N PRO A 121 -29.14 0.63 -10.66
CA PRO A 121 -29.74 0.63 -9.34
C PRO A 121 -29.79 -0.82 -8.87
N GLY A 122 -28.91 -1.19 -7.94
CA GLY A 122 -28.99 -2.49 -7.31
C GLY A 122 -30.30 -2.58 -6.55
N LEU A 123 -30.64 -3.78 -6.12
CA LEU A 123 -31.79 -4.07 -5.25
C LEU A 123 -31.87 -3.15 -4.01
N ASN A 124 -30.76 -2.51 -3.61
CA ASN A 124 -30.68 -1.62 -2.46
C ASN A 124 -30.92 -0.13 -2.78
N GLY A 125 -31.06 0.26 -4.06
CA GLY A 125 -31.54 1.59 -4.47
C GLY A 125 -30.57 2.77 -4.32
N TYR A 126 -29.32 2.56 -3.86
CA TYR A 126 -28.39 3.67 -3.65
C TYR A 126 -28.00 4.36 -4.95
N SER A 127 -28.00 5.69 -4.93
CA SER A 127 -27.70 6.52 -6.10
C SER A 127 -27.11 7.87 -5.69
N ALA A 128 -26.81 8.71 -6.68
CA ALA A 128 -26.42 10.09 -6.43
C ALA A 128 -27.48 10.91 -5.66
N HIS A 129 -28.77 10.54 -5.81
CA HIS A 129 -29.89 11.24 -5.18
C HIS A 129 -30.31 10.61 -3.84
N ASP A 130 -29.94 9.35 -3.60
CA ASP A 130 -30.19 8.63 -2.36
C ASP A 130 -28.90 7.91 -1.93
N PRO A 131 -27.92 8.67 -1.39
CA PRO A 131 -26.65 8.10 -0.99
C PRO A 131 -26.80 7.29 0.31
N ALA A 132 -26.09 6.17 0.40
CA ALA A 132 -25.95 5.45 1.66
C ALA A 132 -25.26 6.31 2.72
N ARG A 133 -25.50 6.00 3.99
CA ARG A 133 -24.66 6.53 5.09
C ARG A 133 -23.22 6.05 4.95
N ARG A 134 -22.30 6.73 5.65
CA ARG A 134 -20.88 6.29 5.75
C ARG A 134 -20.82 4.78 6.06
N PRO A 135 -20.10 3.99 5.25
CA PRO A 135 -19.94 2.56 5.51
C PRO A 135 -19.30 2.30 6.87
N ARG A 136 -19.86 1.36 7.63
CA ARG A 136 -19.39 1.05 8.99
C ARG A 136 -18.07 0.29 9.03
N ASP A 137 -17.71 -0.37 7.93
CA ASP A 137 -16.44 -1.07 7.74
C ASP A 137 -15.31 -0.13 7.31
N TRP A 138 -15.58 1.17 7.14
CA TRP A 138 -14.52 2.17 6.97
C TRP A 138 -13.89 2.49 8.32
N ARG A 139 -12.57 2.70 8.31
CA ARG A 139 -11.81 3.17 9.47
C ARG A 139 -12.38 4.48 9.97
N GLU A 140 -12.48 4.66 11.28
CA GLU A 140 -13.04 5.89 11.85
C GLU A 140 -12.23 7.14 11.50
N ASP A 141 -10.90 7.00 11.41
CA ASP A 141 -9.97 8.08 11.14
C ASP A 141 -9.87 8.46 9.65
N TYR A 142 -10.48 7.68 8.76
CA TYR A 142 -10.47 7.96 7.33
C TYR A 142 -11.36 9.16 6.96
N SER A 143 -10.85 10.03 6.09
CA SER A 143 -11.57 11.19 5.57
C SER A 143 -11.13 11.47 4.12
N LEU A 144 -12.08 11.55 3.19
CA LEU A 144 -11.81 11.86 1.78
C LEU A 144 -11.26 13.27 1.58
N LYS A 145 -11.69 14.21 2.42
CA LYS A 145 -11.22 15.61 2.43
C LYS A 145 -9.93 15.68 3.23
N GLY A 146 -8.80 15.34 2.61
CA GLY A 146 -7.48 15.60 3.18
C GLY A 146 -7.29 17.09 3.40
N GLY A 147 -7.05 17.52 4.64
CA GLY A 147 -6.86 18.94 4.98
C GLY A 147 -7.32 19.30 6.39
N LEU A 148 -7.01 20.54 6.81
CA LEU A 148 -7.31 21.09 8.14
C LEU A 148 -8.82 21.08 8.49
N GLY A 149 -9.71 21.03 7.49
CA GLY A 149 -11.17 20.91 7.68
C GLY A 149 -11.65 19.56 8.20
N SER A 150 -10.80 18.52 8.21
CA SER A 150 -11.16 17.17 8.68
C SER A 150 -11.38 17.07 10.19
N TYR A 151 -10.87 18.03 10.98
CA TYR A 151 -11.01 18.03 12.43
C TYR A 151 -12.33 18.61 12.93
N LEU A 152 -12.97 19.51 12.17
CA LEU A 152 -14.17 20.23 12.61
C LEU A 152 -15.49 19.44 12.42
N LEU A 153 -15.47 18.29 11.74
CA LEU A 153 -16.66 17.48 11.44
C LEU A 153 -16.69 16.13 12.17
N ARG A 154 -16.04 16.01 13.34
CA ARG A 154 -16.07 14.77 14.14
C ARG A 154 -17.29 14.64 15.05
N ILE A 155 -18.02 15.72 15.32
CA ILE A 155 -19.21 15.70 16.18
C ILE A 155 -20.36 15.09 15.36
N GLY A 156 -20.63 13.80 15.57
CA GLY A 156 -21.74 13.07 14.96
C GLY A 156 -21.37 12.04 13.89
N ARG A 157 -20.07 11.78 13.64
CA ARG A 157 -19.69 10.63 12.81
C ARG A 157 -20.18 9.34 13.48
N LEU A 158 -20.97 8.58 12.74
CA LEU A 158 -21.45 7.27 13.17
C LEU A 158 -20.26 6.38 13.52
N ARG A 159 -20.38 5.63 14.61
CA ARG A 159 -19.33 4.70 15.06
C ARG A 159 -19.00 3.72 13.93
N SER A 160 -17.71 3.60 13.64
CA SER A 160 -17.20 2.51 12.82
C SER A 160 -17.41 1.20 13.59
N ASP A 161 -17.79 0.14 12.89
CA ASP A 161 -17.85 -1.22 13.46
C ASP A 161 -16.45 -1.89 13.41
N VAL A 162 -15.45 -1.21 12.85
CA VAL A 162 -14.09 -1.69 12.76
C VAL A 162 -13.46 -1.76 14.14
N LYS A 163 -13.09 -2.97 14.56
CA LYS A 163 -12.41 -3.23 15.83
C LYS A 163 -11.13 -2.40 15.92
N GLU A 164 -11.01 -1.58 16.96
CA GLU A 164 -9.75 -0.90 17.30
C GLU A 164 -8.65 -1.93 17.54
N TRP A 165 -7.45 -1.65 17.01
CA TRP A 165 -6.30 -2.52 17.16
C TRP A 165 -5.11 -1.68 17.61
N THR A 166 -4.34 -2.22 18.55
CA THR A 166 -3.10 -1.61 19.01
C THR A 166 -2.11 -2.72 19.31
N ASP A 167 -0.92 -2.64 18.71
CA ASP A 167 0.21 -3.47 19.08
C ASP A 167 1.08 -2.75 20.09
N THR A 168 1.08 -3.26 21.32
CA THR A 168 1.86 -2.73 22.44
C THR A 168 3.34 -3.07 22.32
N THR A 169 3.71 -4.01 21.46
CA THR A 169 5.09 -4.47 21.29
C THR A 169 5.86 -3.52 20.36
N ARG A 170 7.02 -3.07 20.79
CA ARG A 170 7.92 -2.29 19.93
C ARG A 170 8.64 -3.23 18.96
N ARG A 171 8.13 -3.31 17.73
CA ARG A 171 8.71 -4.13 16.66
C ARG A 171 9.53 -3.30 15.68
N THR A 172 10.63 -3.88 15.20
CA THR A 172 11.40 -3.40 14.05
C THR A 172 10.98 -4.15 12.79
N LEU A 173 10.97 -3.45 11.66
CA LEU A 173 10.59 -4.01 10.36
C LEU A 173 11.82 -4.46 9.58
N SER A 174 11.69 -5.50 8.77
CA SER A 174 12.72 -5.95 7.83
C SER A 174 13.18 -4.81 6.90
N ALA A 175 14.49 -4.78 6.61
CA ALA A 175 15.11 -3.81 5.71
C ALA A 175 14.59 -3.90 4.26
N LEU A 176 13.97 -5.03 3.88
CA LEU A 176 13.31 -5.22 2.59
C LEU A 176 12.00 -4.45 2.45
N LEU A 177 11.44 -3.95 3.56
CA LEU A 177 10.16 -3.23 3.58
C LEU A 177 10.28 -1.83 4.20
N LEU A 178 11.33 -1.56 4.97
CA LEU A 178 11.46 -0.29 5.69
C LEU A 178 11.61 0.90 4.73
N TYR A 179 10.52 1.63 4.56
CA TYR A 179 10.49 2.87 3.80
C TYR A 179 11.14 4.00 4.60
N SER A 180 12.06 4.74 3.97
CA SER A 180 12.63 5.95 4.52
C SER A 180 12.23 7.15 3.66
N PRO A 181 11.74 8.25 4.25
CA PRO A 181 11.47 9.49 3.51
C PRO A 181 12.70 10.07 2.80
N SER A 182 13.91 9.70 3.24
CA SER A 182 15.17 10.13 2.60
C SER A 182 15.36 9.54 1.19
N PHE A 183 14.54 8.58 0.77
CA PHE A 183 14.64 7.95 -0.55
C PHE A 183 14.08 8.80 -1.69
N THR A 184 13.41 9.93 -1.40
CA THR A 184 12.69 10.73 -2.39
C THR A 184 13.55 11.37 -3.48
N HIS A 185 14.89 11.41 -3.36
CA HIS A 185 15.75 12.11 -4.33
C HIS A 185 16.91 11.31 -4.92
N THR A 186 17.41 10.24 -4.27
CA THR A 186 18.66 9.59 -4.71
C THR A 186 18.72 8.08 -4.48
N SER A 187 17.75 7.47 -3.81
CA SER A 187 17.81 6.05 -3.48
C SER A 187 16.53 5.36 -3.91
N SER A 188 16.70 4.21 -4.57
CA SER A 188 15.60 3.32 -4.91
C SER A 188 14.87 2.87 -3.64
N PRO A 189 13.52 2.76 -3.67
CA PRO A 189 12.76 2.22 -2.54
C PRO A 189 13.16 0.76 -2.24
N PRO A 190 12.93 0.27 -1.01
CA PRO A 190 13.32 -1.09 -0.61
C PRO A 190 12.59 -2.18 -1.41
N ILE A 191 11.37 -1.90 -1.86
CA ILE A 191 10.53 -2.76 -2.68
C ILE A 191 9.85 -1.91 -3.76
N ILE A 192 9.61 -2.49 -4.93
CA ILE A 192 8.78 -1.94 -5.99
C ILE A 192 7.79 -3.03 -6.34
N TYR A 193 6.51 -2.82 -5.99
CA TYR A 193 5.46 -3.81 -6.23
C TYR A 193 4.19 -3.16 -6.80
N ASP A 194 3.77 -3.56 -8.01
CA ASP A 194 2.46 -3.13 -8.55
C ASP A 194 1.33 -3.93 -7.90
N ILE A 195 0.64 -3.32 -6.94
CA ILE A 195 -0.39 -3.95 -6.10
C ILE A 195 -1.65 -4.39 -6.86
N ARG A 196 -1.74 -4.09 -8.15
CA ARG A 196 -2.83 -4.55 -9.02
C ARG A 196 -2.58 -5.96 -9.56
N ASN A 197 -1.34 -6.45 -9.50
CA ASN A 197 -0.95 -7.75 -10.00
C ASN A 197 -0.64 -8.70 -8.84
N PRO A 198 -0.88 -10.01 -8.99
CA PRO A 198 -0.45 -10.99 -8.00
C PRO A 198 1.05 -10.87 -7.73
N PRO A 199 1.52 -11.01 -6.48
CA PRO A 199 2.93 -10.75 -6.12
C PRO A 199 3.94 -11.71 -6.75
N LEU A 200 3.49 -12.90 -7.16
CA LEU A 200 4.31 -13.88 -7.89
C LEU A 200 4.26 -13.71 -9.42
N PHE A 201 3.54 -12.70 -9.91
CA PHE A 201 3.49 -12.43 -11.34
C PHE A 201 4.84 -11.88 -11.82
N PRO A 202 5.40 -12.37 -12.95
CA PRO A 202 6.68 -11.89 -13.45
C PRO A 202 6.72 -10.37 -13.58
N SER A 203 7.82 -9.75 -13.13
CA SER A 203 8.05 -8.30 -13.19
C SER A 203 7.10 -7.42 -12.36
N SER A 204 6.17 -8.00 -11.59
CA SER A 204 5.30 -7.23 -10.69
C SER A 204 6.03 -6.78 -9.43
N LEU A 205 7.02 -7.55 -8.98
CA LEU A 205 7.72 -7.42 -7.72
C LEU A 205 9.23 -7.35 -7.93
N SER A 206 9.87 -6.34 -7.35
CA SER A 206 11.32 -6.16 -7.34
C SER A 206 11.80 -5.67 -5.99
N PHE A 207 12.95 -6.17 -5.55
CA PHE A 207 13.70 -5.65 -4.40
C PHE A 207 15.03 -5.11 -4.90
N PRO A 208 15.14 -3.81 -5.18
CA PRO A 208 16.33 -3.22 -5.81
C PRO A 208 17.64 -3.54 -5.07
N LYS A 209 17.59 -3.64 -3.74
CA LYS A 209 18.74 -3.94 -2.89
C LYS A 209 19.25 -5.38 -2.96
N LEU A 210 18.43 -6.33 -3.43
CA LEU A 210 18.87 -7.72 -3.58
C LEU A 210 19.84 -7.90 -4.76
N GLY A 211 19.78 -7.03 -5.77
CA GLY A 211 20.57 -7.18 -6.99
C GLY A 211 20.22 -8.43 -7.81
N ARG A 212 19.11 -9.11 -7.49
CA ARG A 212 18.58 -10.30 -8.18
C ARG A 212 17.06 -10.35 -8.04
N ALA A 213 16.42 -11.23 -8.82
CA ALA A 213 15.01 -11.54 -8.64
C ALA A 213 14.76 -12.15 -7.24
N ALA A 214 13.60 -11.83 -6.66
CA ALA A 214 13.14 -12.44 -5.42
C ALA A 214 12.94 -13.94 -5.61
N ASN A 215 13.29 -14.74 -4.60
CA ASN A 215 13.03 -16.18 -4.58
C ASN A 215 12.22 -16.55 -3.33
N GLU A 216 11.90 -17.84 -3.21
CA GLU A 216 11.09 -18.36 -2.09
C GLU A 216 11.72 -18.10 -0.71
N LEU A 217 13.05 -18.10 -0.62
CA LEU A 217 13.75 -17.83 0.64
C LEU A 217 13.60 -16.37 1.08
N ASP A 218 13.54 -15.42 0.14
CA ASP A 218 13.27 -14.02 0.46
C ASP A 218 11.83 -13.84 0.97
N LEU A 219 10.89 -14.52 0.31
CA LEU A 219 9.46 -14.46 0.66
C LEU A 219 9.16 -15.15 2.00
N ALA A 220 9.93 -16.15 2.39
CA ALA A 220 9.81 -16.85 3.68
C ALA A 220 10.34 -16.04 4.88
N GLN A 221 10.98 -14.88 4.67
CA GLN A 221 11.54 -14.09 5.76
C GLN A 221 10.43 -13.50 6.64
N VAL A 222 10.56 -13.66 7.96
CA VAL A 222 9.74 -12.96 8.95
C VAL A 222 10.04 -11.47 8.89
N ILE A 223 8.99 -10.65 8.78
CA ILE A 223 9.16 -9.21 8.49
C ILE A 223 9.20 -8.32 9.72
N LEU A 224 8.91 -8.85 10.90
CA LEU A 224 8.88 -8.11 12.17
C LEU A 224 9.79 -8.77 13.21
N SER A 225 10.49 -7.95 14.00
CA SER A 225 11.28 -8.39 15.15
C SER A 225 10.95 -7.56 16.40
N PRO A 226 10.42 -8.14 17.49
CA PRO A 226 10.04 -9.55 17.63
C PRO A 226 8.94 -9.98 16.63
N PRO A 227 8.82 -11.28 16.28
CA PRO A 227 7.78 -11.79 15.38
C PRO A 227 6.36 -11.51 15.88
N ALA A 228 5.45 -11.17 14.96
CA ALA A 228 4.03 -10.95 15.24
C ALA A 228 3.20 -11.95 14.45
N VAL A 229 2.12 -12.46 15.04
CA VAL A 229 1.15 -13.34 14.34
C VAL A 229 0.13 -12.55 13.52
N VAL A 230 -0.05 -11.25 13.83
CA VAL A 230 -0.94 -10.34 13.11
C VAL A 230 -0.26 -8.98 12.99
N MET A 231 -0.42 -8.33 11.84
CA MET A 231 -0.06 -6.92 11.66
C MET A 231 -1.13 -6.19 10.86
N ARG A 232 -1.34 -4.91 11.20
CA ARG A 232 -2.36 -4.07 10.56
C ARG A 232 -1.71 -2.97 9.73
N LEU A 233 -2.15 -2.85 8.49
CA LEU A 233 -1.76 -1.80 7.56
C LEU A 233 -2.85 -0.75 7.39
N PHE A 234 -2.45 0.45 7.02
CA PHE A 234 -3.35 1.50 6.54
C PHE A 234 -2.67 2.38 5.49
N HIS A 235 -3.49 3.15 4.76
CA HIS A 235 -3.03 4.22 3.88
C HIS A 235 -4.00 5.38 3.96
N GLU A 236 -3.54 6.63 3.95
CA GLU A 236 -4.39 7.82 4.15
C GLU A 236 -5.57 7.91 3.17
N ARG A 237 -5.33 7.53 1.91
CA ARG A 237 -6.36 7.51 0.86
C ARG A 237 -7.20 6.22 0.81
N PHE A 238 -6.94 5.26 1.70
CA PHE A 238 -7.62 3.97 1.72
C PHE A 238 -8.60 3.86 2.90
N PRO A 239 -9.91 3.64 2.65
CA PRO A 239 -10.92 3.62 3.69
C PRO A 239 -10.85 2.46 4.68
N TRP A 240 -10.18 1.35 4.33
CA TRP A 240 -10.15 0.12 5.15
C TRP A 240 -8.79 -0.05 5.84
N TYR A 241 -8.75 -0.83 6.92
CA TYR A 241 -7.50 -1.46 7.35
C TYR A 241 -7.24 -2.70 6.48
N ILE A 242 -5.98 -3.10 6.37
CA ILE A 242 -5.60 -4.40 5.80
C ILE A 242 -4.92 -5.17 6.93
N ASP A 243 -5.54 -6.27 7.34
CA ASP A 243 -5.00 -7.13 8.39
C ASP A 243 -4.26 -8.30 7.75
N ILE A 244 -3.01 -8.50 8.15
CA ILE A 244 -2.18 -9.59 7.68
C ILE A 244 -1.97 -10.54 8.84
N GLU A 245 -2.32 -11.80 8.62
CA GLU A 245 -2.16 -12.87 9.59
C GLU A 245 -1.02 -13.80 9.16
N ALA A 246 -0.26 -14.31 10.12
CA ALA A 246 0.79 -15.26 9.83
C ALA A 246 0.17 -16.60 9.43
N THR A 247 0.61 -17.16 8.30
CA THR A 247 0.20 -18.52 7.90
C THR A 247 0.86 -19.59 8.78
N HIS A 248 1.94 -19.23 9.48
CA HIS A 248 2.72 -20.11 10.35
C HIS A 248 2.99 -19.46 11.71
N ASP A 249 3.23 -20.27 12.74
CA ASP A 249 3.46 -19.82 14.12
C ASP A 249 4.72 -18.94 14.31
N ASN A 250 5.60 -18.90 13.31
CA ASN A 250 6.86 -18.14 13.34
C ASN A 250 6.67 -16.64 13.10
N GLY A 251 5.43 -16.20 12.86
CA GLY A 251 5.06 -14.81 12.62
C GLY A 251 4.92 -14.46 11.14
N VAL A 252 4.43 -13.26 10.88
CA VAL A 252 4.09 -12.78 9.53
C VAL A 252 5.35 -12.74 8.68
N THR A 253 5.28 -13.42 7.53
CA THR A 253 6.33 -13.45 6.52
C THR A 253 6.09 -12.41 5.43
N LEU A 254 7.09 -12.23 4.57
CA LEU A 254 6.96 -11.36 3.38
C LEU A 254 5.94 -11.93 2.39
N TYR A 255 5.84 -13.25 2.27
CA TYR A 255 4.81 -13.93 1.49
C TYR A 255 3.40 -13.62 1.99
N ASP A 256 3.18 -13.75 3.31
CA ASP A 256 1.89 -13.46 3.95
C ASP A 256 1.45 -12.02 3.68
N LEU A 257 2.37 -11.06 3.90
CA LEU A 257 2.14 -9.65 3.65
C LEU A 257 1.69 -9.38 2.22
N LEU A 258 2.47 -9.83 1.24
CA LEU A 258 2.23 -9.47 -0.16
C LEU A 258 0.95 -10.12 -0.70
N THR A 259 0.71 -11.39 -0.36
CA THR A 259 -0.43 -12.15 -0.86
C THR A 259 -1.74 -11.66 -0.25
N GLN A 260 -1.82 -11.52 1.07
CA GLN A 260 -3.06 -11.10 1.73
C GLN A 260 -3.36 -9.61 1.47
N MET A 261 -2.34 -8.77 1.31
CA MET A 261 -2.53 -7.39 0.86
C MET A 261 -3.15 -7.33 -0.53
N PHE A 262 -2.62 -8.14 -1.48
CA PHE A 262 -3.18 -8.24 -2.82
C PHE A 262 -4.65 -8.70 -2.79
N GLU A 263 -4.96 -9.78 -2.08
CA GLU A 263 -6.32 -10.32 -1.98
C GLU A 263 -7.32 -9.29 -1.45
N GLN A 264 -6.97 -8.59 -0.37
CA GLN A 264 -7.84 -7.59 0.23
C GLN A 264 -8.00 -6.34 -0.64
N LEU A 265 -6.95 -5.90 -1.33
CA LEU A 265 -7.04 -4.78 -2.28
C LEU A 265 -7.83 -5.16 -3.53
N ASN A 266 -7.76 -6.41 -3.96
CA ASN A 266 -8.44 -6.89 -5.16
C ASN A 266 -9.90 -7.32 -4.90
N THR A 267 -10.40 -7.13 -3.67
CA THR A 267 -11.78 -7.39 -3.29
C THR A 267 -12.73 -6.38 -3.96
N GLN A 268 -13.83 -6.87 -4.54
CA GLN A 268 -14.90 -6.04 -5.13
C GLN A 268 -15.58 -5.19 -4.04
N ILE A 269 -15.88 -3.94 -4.36
CA ILE A 269 -16.67 -3.07 -3.46
C ILE A 269 -18.18 -3.27 -3.70
N SER A 270 -18.96 -3.11 -2.63
CA SER A 270 -20.41 -2.99 -2.73
C SER A 270 -20.86 -1.58 -3.14
N GLU A 271 -22.10 -1.46 -3.63
CA GLU A 271 -22.70 -0.17 -4.02
C GLU A 271 -22.70 0.88 -2.90
N ARG A 272 -22.96 0.50 -1.64
CA ARG A 272 -22.90 1.44 -0.50
C ARG A 272 -21.51 2.06 -0.29
N HIS A 273 -20.45 1.41 -0.74
CA HIS A 273 -19.10 1.98 -0.65
C HIS A 273 -18.86 3.04 -1.72
N TYR A 274 -19.56 2.94 -2.85
CA TYR A 274 -19.43 3.84 -3.99
C TYR A 274 -20.43 5.01 -3.94
N TRP A 275 -21.69 4.71 -3.60
CA TRP A 275 -22.78 5.66 -3.42
C TRP A 275 -23.03 5.92 -1.93
N ASN A 276 -22.21 6.77 -1.31
CA ASN A 276 -22.44 7.24 0.06
C ASN A 276 -22.25 8.74 0.22
N GLU A 277 -22.72 9.26 1.36
CA GLU A 277 -22.71 10.68 1.72
C GLU A 277 -21.31 11.32 1.70
N GLU A 278 -20.25 10.55 1.92
CA GLU A 278 -18.88 11.08 1.90
C GLU A 278 -18.24 11.05 0.51
N MET A 279 -18.68 10.16 -0.36
CA MET A 279 -18.23 10.04 -1.74
C MET A 279 -18.90 11.11 -2.61
N GLY A 280 -18.16 12.17 -2.94
CA GLY A 280 -18.58 13.18 -3.90
C GLY A 280 -18.47 12.70 -5.36
N GLU A 281 -18.97 13.52 -6.28
CA GLU A 281 -18.84 13.26 -7.72
C GLU A 281 -17.39 13.23 -8.17
N GLN A 282 -16.55 14.14 -7.66
CA GLN A 282 -15.13 14.21 -8.02
C GLN A 282 -14.37 12.96 -7.59
N GLU A 283 -14.65 12.43 -6.41
CA GLU A 283 -14.04 11.20 -5.90
C GLU A 283 -14.47 9.99 -6.74
N ARG A 284 -15.77 9.90 -7.09
CA ARG A 284 -16.28 8.84 -7.97
C ARG A 284 -15.64 8.87 -9.36
N VAL A 285 -15.46 10.05 -9.95
CA VAL A 285 -14.76 10.21 -11.24
C VAL A 285 -13.34 9.65 -11.16
N LYS A 286 -12.60 9.95 -10.08
CA LYS A 286 -11.23 9.42 -9.89
C LYS A 286 -11.21 7.89 -9.76
N ILE A 287 -12.18 7.32 -9.05
CA ILE A 287 -12.32 5.86 -8.93
C ILE A 287 -12.66 5.24 -10.28
N ASP A 288 -13.58 5.85 -11.04
CA ASP A 288 -13.96 5.37 -12.38
C ASP A 288 -12.77 5.39 -13.34
N GLU A 289 -11.95 6.43 -13.29
CA GLU A 289 -10.72 6.53 -14.08
C GLU A 289 -9.70 5.46 -13.70
N ALA A 290 -9.54 5.18 -12.41
CA ALA A 290 -8.66 4.12 -11.91
C ALA A 290 -9.16 2.73 -12.36
N PHE A 291 -10.45 2.47 -12.19
CA PHE A 291 -11.13 1.27 -12.66
C PHE A 291 -10.92 1.05 -14.17
N ARG A 292 -11.20 2.08 -14.99
CA ARG A 292 -11.03 1.98 -16.45
C ARG A 292 -9.59 1.62 -16.84
N ARG A 293 -8.59 2.24 -16.19
CA ARG A 293 -7.17 1.96 -16.44
C ARG A 293 -6.75 0.57 -15.99
N ARG A 294 -7.30 0.06 -14.89
CA ARG A 294 -7.00 -1.30 -14.41
C ARG A 294 -7.60 -2.36 -15.33
N VAL A 295 -8.82 -2.15 -15.77
CA VAL A 295 -9.55 -3.08 -16.63
C VAL A 295 -8.93 -3.14 -18.02
N ASP A 296 -8.58 -1.98 -18.60
CA ASP A 296 -7.95 -1.87 -19.92
C ASP A 296 -8.69 -2.67 -21.02
N GLY A 297 -10.03 -2.61 -21.00
CA GLY A 297 -10.90 -3.31 -21.96
C GLY A 297 -11.12 -4.80 -21.72
N ARG A 298 -10.53 -5.39 -20.66
CA ARG A 298 -10.72 -6.81 -20.30
C ARG A 298 -12.13 -7.09 -19.75
N GLU A 299 -12.97 -7.76 -20.53
CA GLU A 299 -14.39 -7.99 -20.19
C GLU A 299 -14.61 -8.76 -18.88
N GLU A 300 -13.70 -9.65 -18.50
CA GLU A 300 -13.75 -10.36 -17.24
C GLU A 300 -13.60 -9.40 -16.05
N GLU A 301 -12.67 -8.43 -16.14
CA GLU A 301 -12.46 -7.42 -15.11
C GLU A 301 -13.58 -6.37 -15.09
N VAL A 302 -14.20 -6.07 -16.25
CA VAL A 302 -15.40 -5.22 -16.34
C VAL A 302 -16.53 -5.83 -15.51
N ARG A 303 -16.74 -7.16 -15.65
CA ARG A 303 -17.80 -7.90 -14.96
C ARG A 303 -17.58 -7.96 -13.45
N VAL A 304 -16.32 -8.06 -13.02
CA VAL A 304 -15.99 -8.20 -11.60
C VAL A 304 -16.39 -6.97 -10.82
N GLY A 305 -15.84 -5.80 -11.12
CA GLY A 305 -15.95 -4.78 -10.09
C GLY A 305 -15.12 -3.56 -10.31
N VAL A 306 -15.61 -2.43 -9.80
CA VAL A 306 -14.73 -1.58 -9.01
C VAL A 306 -14.24 -2.41 -7.82
N LYS A 307 -12.92 -2.40 -7.61
CA LYS A 307 -12.24 -3.09 -6.51
C LYS A 307 -11.71 -2.07 -5.51
N ARG A 308 -11.37 -2.53 -4.31
CA ARG A 308 -10.81 -1.67 -3.27
C ARG A 308 -9.55 -0.92 -3.74
N VAL A 309 -8.70 -1.55 -4.55
CA VAL A 309 -7.50 -0.94 -5.15
C VAL A 309 -7.81 0.32 -5.97
N ASP A 310 -8.99 0.43 -6.57
CA ASP A 310 -9.37 1.58 -7.39
C ASP A 310 -9.53 2.88 -6.56
N PHE A 311 -9.76 2.77 -5.24
CA PHE A 311 -9.78 3.93 -4.33
C PHE A 311 -8.40 4.61 -4.21
N LEU A 312 -7.32 3.89 -4.49
CA LEU A 312 -5.97 4.44 -4.45
C LEU A 312 -5.66 5.31 -5.67
N GLY A 313 -6.48 5.22 -6.73
CA GLY A 313 -6.29 5.99 -7.95
C GLY A 313 -5.00 5.60 -8.66
N ASP A 314 -4.10 6.56 -8.82
CA ASP A 314 -2.78 6.36 -9.44
C ASP A 314 -1.74 5.73 -8.51
N LEU A 315 -2.01 5.67 -7.20
CA LEU A 315 -1.07 5.16 -6.20
C LEU A 315 -1.09 3.64 -6.18
N VAL A 316 -0.38 3.02 -7.14
CA VAL A 316 -0.42 1.57 -7.38
C VAL A 316 0.92 0.88 -7.17
N ILE A 317 2.00 1.65 -6.99
CA ILE A 317 3.33 1.10 -6.72
C ILE A 317 3.58 1.12 -5.23
N PHE A 318 3.65 -0.04 -4.60
CA PHE A 318 4.04 -0.20 -3.21
C PHE A 318 5.56 -0.12 -3.06
N GLU A 319 5.99 0.85 -2.25
CA GLU A 319 7.39 1.19 -2.01
C GLU A 319 7.90 0.74 -0.64
N GLY A 320 7.01 0.17 0.19
CA GLY A 320 7.33 -0.34 1.52
C GLY A 320 6.37 0.18 2.58
N LEU A 321 6.81 0.05 3.84
CA LEU A 321 6.04 0.42 5.01
C LEU A 321 6.81 1.43 5.86
N ALA A 322 6.08 2.40 6.41
CA ALA A 322 6.54 3.31 7.45
C ALA A 322 5.81 3.03 8.76
N ARG A 323 6.44 3.41 9.88
CA ARG A 323 5.83 3.22 11.19
C ARG A 323 4.68 4.21 11.40
N GLY A 324 3.49 3.69 11.69
CA GLY A 324 2.31 4.47 12.02
C GLY A 324 2.06 4.58 13.53
N ARG A 325 0.82 4.96 13.88
CA ARG A 325 0.35 5.07 15.28
C ARG A 325 -0.16 3.72 15.79
N GLY A 326 -0.10 3.50 17.11
CA GLY A 326 -0.66 2.29 17.73
C GLY A 326 -0.03 0.96 17.28
N GLY A 327 1.21 0.99 16.78
CA GLY A 327 1.89 -0.19 16.24
C GLY A 327 1.43 -0.62 14.84
N MET A 328 0.57 0.18 14.18
CA MET A 328 0.16 -0.04 12.79
C MET A 328 1.25 0.40 11.82
N TRP A 329 1.19 -0.11 10.60
CA TRP A 329 2.13 0.20 9.53
C TRP A 329 1.43 0.98 8.42
N GLU A 330 2.02 2.11 8.03
CA GLU A 330 1.53 2.92 6.93
C GLU A 330 2.13 2.39 5.62
N MET A 331 1.27 2.05 4.66
CA MET A 331 1.71 1.72 3.31
C MET A 331 2.25 2.97 2.64
N LYS A 332 3.40 2.86 1.98
CA LYS A 332 3.95 3.93 1.16
C LYS A 332 3.76 3.56 -0.29
N LEU A 333 2.99 4.38 -0.99
CA LEU A 333 2.57 4.15 -2.35
C LEU A 333 3.03 5.31 -3.24
N ALA A 334 3.45 4.99 -4.45
CA ALA A 334 3.81 5.93 -5.49
C ALA A 334 2.94 5.75 -6.73
N GLN A 335 2.92 6.79 -7.56
CA GLN A 335 2.35 6.69 -8.89
C GLN A 335 3.26 5.84 -9.78
N ARG A 336 2.66 5.10 -10.71
CA ARG A 336 3.44 4.47 -11.78
C ARG A 336 4.04 5.59 -12.65
N MET A 337 5.37 5.64 -12.69
CA MET A 337 6.12 6.58 -13.55
C MET A 337 5.88 6.31 -15.04
#